data_AF-A0A496QZP3-F1
#
_entry.id   AF-A0A496QZP3-F1
#
_cell.length_a   1.000
_cell.length_b   1.000
_cell.length_c   1.000
_cell.angle_alpha   90.00
_cell.angle_beta   90.00
_cell.angle_gamma   90.00
#
_symmetry.space_group_name_H-M   'P 1'
#
loop_
_entity.id
_entity.type
_entity.pdbx_description
1 polymer ?
#
loop_
_entity_poly.entity_id
_entity_poly.type
_entity_poly.pdbx_seq_one_letter_code
_entity_poly.pdbx_strand_id
1 'polypeptide(L)' 'MRTTLDLPSSMIEEAMELTHIKTKTELIKTAIRNLVQQEKILELKNYFGKVNLEIDLDVLRDR' A
#
# COMPACT_ATOMS: atom_id res chain seq x y z
N MET A 1 14.98 -7.07 -14.56
CA MET A 1 15.58 -8.39 -14.27
C MET A 1 14.53 -9.46 -14.52
N ARG A 2 14.88 -10.57 -15.19
CA ARG A 2 13.99 -11.73 -15.37
C ARG A 2 14.35 -12.76 -14.31
N THR A 3 13.39 -13.17 -13.51
CA THR A 3 13.55 -14.12 -12.42
C THR A 3 12.53 -15.23 -12.56
N THR A 4 12.92 -16.45 -12.19
CA THR A 4 12.01 -17.59 -12.10
C THR A 4 11.60 -17.73 -10.64
N LEU A 5 10.29 -17.72 -10.38
CA LEU A 5 9.71 -17.89 -9.05
C LEU A 5 8.78 -19.09 -9.10
N ASP A 6 8.83 -19.94 -8.07
CA ASP A 6 7.85 -21.00 -7.88
C ASP A 6 6.73 -20.47 -6.97
N LEU A 7 5.50 -20.43 -7.49
CA LEU A 7 4.34 -19.84 -6.82
C LEU A 7 3.11 -20.73 -7.06
N PRO A 8 2.22 -20.90 -6.07
CA PRO A 8 0.98 -21.65 -6.24
C PRO A 8 0.12 -21.02 -7.35
N SER A 9 -0.30 -21.83 -8.32
CA SER A 9 -1.14 -21.36 -9.43
C SER A 9 -2.49 -20.83 -8.96
N SER A 10 -3.07 -21.47 -7.94
CA SER A 10 -4.36 -21.07 -7.34
C SER A 10 -4.34 -19.63 -6.80
N MET A 11 -3.27 -19.25 -6.09
CA MET A 11 -3.11 -17.88 -5.56
C MET A 11 -2.98 -16.84 -6.69
N ILE A 12 -2.31 -17.19 -7.78
CA ILE A 12 -2.15 -16.28 -8.92
C ILE A 12 -3.47 -16.10 -9.66
N GLU A 13 -4.23 -17.17 -9.85
CA GLU A 13 -5.56 -17.13 -10.49
C GLU A 13 -6.54 -16.29 -9.67
N GLU A 14 -6.66 -16.56 -8.37
CA GLU A 14 -7.50 -15.76 -7.47
C GLU A 14 -7.10 -14.28 -7.49
N ALA A 15 -5.81 -13.98 -7.41
CA ALA A 15 -5.32 -12.61 -7.44
C ALA A 15 -5.58 -11.94 -8.80
N MET A 16 -5.49 -12.66 -9.92
CA MET A 16 -5.83 -12.14 -11.25
C MET A 16 -7.33 -11.89 -11.40
N GLU A 17 -8.19 -12.76 -10.84
CA GLU A 17 -9.65 -12.57 -10.82
C GLU A 17 -10.04 -11.34 -10.02
N LEU A 18 -9.47 -11.17 -8.82
CA LEU A 18 -9.77 -10.03 -7.93
C LEU A 18 -9.25 -8.69 -8.45
N THR A 19 -8.08 -8.69 -9.09
CA THR A 19 -7.44 -7.44 -9.57
C THR A 19 -7.75 -7.13 -11.03
N HIS A 20 -8.36 -8.07 -11.76
CA HIS A 20 -8.60 -8.02 -13.21
C HIS A 20 -7.33 -7.79 -14.05
N ILE A 21 -6.15 -8.10 -13.51
CA ILE A 21 -4.87 -7.93 -14.21
C ILE A 21 -4.69 -9.08 -15.20
N LYS A 22 -4.37 -8.73 -16.45
CA LYS A 22 -4.29 -9.69 -17.56
C LYS A 22 -3.02 -10.54 -17.57
N THR A 23 -1.95 -10.10 -16.92
CA THR A 23 -0.65 -10.79 -16.97
C THR A 23 -0.06 -11.06 -15.60
N LYS A 24 0.51 -12.26 -15.42
CA LYS A 24 1.18 -12.68 -14.17
C LYS A 24 2.33 -11.74 -13.79
N THR A 25 3.06 -11.22 -14.79
CA THR A 25 4.16 -10.28 -14.58
C THR A 25 3.67 -8.93 -14.03
N GLU A 26 2.56 -8.42 -14.56
CA GLU A 26 1.98 -7.16 -14.10
C GLU A 26 1.38 -7.30 -12.70
N LEU A 27 0.73 -8.43 -12.42
CA LEU A 27 0.22 -8.77 -11.10
C LEU A 27 1.33 -8.69 -10.04
N ILE A 28 2.46 -9.35 -10.30
CA ILE A 28 3.62 -9.35 -9.38
C ILE A 28 4.19 -7.94 -9.20
N LYS A 29 4.33 -7.16 -10.28
CA LYS A 29 4.80 -5.76 -10.19
C LYS A 29 3.87 -4.91 -9.33
N THR A 30 2.56 -5.06 -9.51
CA THR A 30 1.56 -4.32 -8.75
C THR A 30 1.54 -4.74 -7.28
N ALA A 31 1.65 -6.04 -7.00
CA ALA A 31 1.73 -6.56 -5.63
C ALA A 31 2.95 -5.99 -4.88
N ILE A 32 4.13 -6.00 -5.49
CA ILE A 32 5.35 -5.42 -4.89
C ILE A 32 5.20 -3.91 -4.68
N ARG A 33 4.65 -3.18 -5.67
CA ARG A 33 4.42 -1.74 -5.54
C ARG A 33 3.48 -1.43 -4.38
N ASN A 34 2.39 -2.17 -4.26
CA ASN A 34 1.41 -2.00 -3.19
C ASN A 34 2.02 -2.26 -1.82
N LEU A 35 2.84 -3.31 -1.69
CA LEU A 35 3.52 -3.62 -0.44
C LEU A 35 4.45 -2.48 -0.01
N VAL A 36 5.28 -1.97 -0.92
CA VAL A 36 6.14 -0.81 -0.65
C VAL A 36 5.32 0.43 -0.29
N GLN A 37 4.17 0.64 -0.95
CA GLN A 37 3.32 1.79 -0.68
C GLN A 37 2.65 1.70 0.70
N GLN A 38 2.23 0.50 1.13
CA GLN A 38 1.68 0.28 2.47
C GLN A 38 2.72 0.58 3.55
N GLU A 39 3.96 0.10 3.39
CA GLU A 39 5.05 0.38 4.34
C GLU A 39 5.36 1.88 4.42
N LYS A 40 5.41 2.59 3.28
CA LYS A 40 5.60 4.05 3.28
C LYS A 40 4.48 4.80 4.00
N ILE A 41 3.24 4.34 3.87
CA ILE A 41 2.10 4.94 4.59
C ILE A 41 2.21 4.67 6.10
N LEU A 42 2.68 3.49 6.49
CA LEU A 42 3.00 3.19 7.89
C LEU A 42 4.10 4.11 8.43
N GLU A 43 5.15 4.39 7.65
CA GLU A 43 6.17 5.37 8.03
C GLU A 43 5.60 6.78 8.22
N LEU A 44 4.58 7.19 7.43
CA LEU A 44 3.90 8.47 7.65
C LEU A 44 3.22 8.55 9.02
N LYS A 45 2.74 7.43 9.57
CA LYS A 45 2.21 7.40 10.95
C LYS A 45 3.30 7.73 11.99
N ASN A 46 4.58 7.49 11.71
CA ASN A 46 5.67 7.88 12.61
C ASN A 46 5.90 9.40 12.67
N TYR A 47 5.31 10.15 11.74
CA TYR A 47 5.30 11.61 11.77
C TYR A 47 4.06 12.18 12.47
N PHE A 48 3.09 11.32 12.83
CA PHE A 48 1.93 11.70 13.63
C PHE A 48 2.39 12.14 15.02
N GLY A 49 2.11 13.39 15.39
CA GLY A 49 2.52 13.99 16.68
C GLY A 49 3.91 14.62 16.72
N LYS A 50 4.72 14.51 15.64
CA LYS A 50 5.99 15.27 15.54
C LYS A 50 5.78 16.71 15.06
N VAL A 51 4.70 16.96 14.33
CA VAL A 51 4.34 18.31 13.92
C VAL A 51 3.53 18.92 15.06
N ASN A 52 4.18 19.79 15.85
CA ASN A 52 3.50 20.59 16.83
C ASN A 52 2.72 21.68 16.09
N LEU A 53 1.48 21.38 15.73
CA LEU A 53 0.55 22.37 15.23
C LEU A 53 0.17 23.25 16.43
N GLU A 54 0.72 24.47 16.51
CA GLU A 54 0.26 25.51 17.44
C GLU A 54 -1.13 26.02 17.03
N ILE A 55 -2.10 25.12 17.04
CA ILE A 55 -3.45 25.40 16.60
C ILE A 55 -4.40 24.96 17.71
N ASP A 56 -5.13 25.93 18.24
CA ASP A 56 -6.19 25.69 19.19
C ASP A 56 -7.40 25.11 18.46
N LEU A 57 -7.61 23.81 18.64
CA LEU A 57 -8.72 23.06 18.05
C LEU A 57 -10.08 23.48 18.60
N ASP A 58 -10.13 24.11 19.78
CA ASP A 58 -11.38 24.59 20.39
C ASP A 58 -11.82 25.90 19.71
N VAL A 59 -10.87 26.81 19.42
CA VAL A 59 -11.12 28.04 18.64
C VAL A 59 -11.61 27.71 17.22
N LEU A 60 -11.04 26.67 16.59
CA LEU A 60 -11.43 26.28 15.23
C LEU A 60 -12.78 25.55 15.15
N ARG A 61 -13.21 24.92 16.24
CA ARG A 61 -14.40 24.05 16.23
C ARG A 61 -15.65 24.73 16.78
N ASP A 62 -15.55 25.95 17.30
CA ASP A 62 -16.66 26.77 17.78
C ASP A 62 -17.56 25.97 18.75
N ARG A 63 -16.93 25.22 19.67
CA ARG A 63 -17.57 24.38 20.69
C ARG A 63 -17.28 24.89 22.08
#